data_AF-A0A0C5VS61-F1
#
_entry.id   AF-A0A0C5VS61-F1
#
_cell.length_a   1.000
_cell.length_b   1.000
_cell.length_c   1.000
_cell.angle_alpha   90.00
_cell.angle_beta   90.00
_cell.angle_gamma   90.00
#
_symmetry.space_group_name_H-M   'P 1'
#
loop_
_entity.id
_entity.type
_entity.pdbx_description
1 polymer ?
#
loop_
_entity_poly.entity_id
_entity_poly.type
_entity_poly.pdbx_seq_one_letter_code
_entity_poly.pdbx_strand_id
1 'polypeptide(L)'
;MGLSSGNCYSKFSGFPVKHNSNNTKLRTTGVSSVLGVSLQKNQSMEQDCISVLLKSFVMPLVAVFIGAKLAFKNMRKKESIDIETTKYECATKWLLESIECLNNLCVLKQRYLLLSGSSAYRSISLRRQSYVFEKVNVSGLESLHFLNSDGIEIERLGFRNFFRIKQLFCTYNRIISSWVAIEETKAEIDNIIANHVRAEGGFEITHELIDEITPIKLSNYIILCESTFSLISDLLNDFYKLTQDFPVIVNEVLDLKLIGKRDILTYMPSDKHLEIIHSTFEKLDDEQFKEIKNIAPQHKKWRENQS
;
A
#
# COMPACT_ATOMS: atom_id res chain seq x y z
N MET A 1 -36.27 2.70 8.26
CA MET A 1 -35.83 2.26 6.94
C MET A 1 -34.58 1.42 7.14
N GLY A 2 -34.72 0.09 7.11
CA GLY A 2 -33.62 -0.84 7.34
C GLY A 2 -32.94 -1.18 6.02
N LEU A 3 -31.61 -1.08 5.98
CA LEU A 3 -30.80 -1.54 4.86
C LEU A 3 -30.07 -2.82 5.25
N SER A 4 -30.45 -3.86 4.53
CA SER A 4 -29.96 -5.23 4.57
C SER A 4 -28.58 -5.31 3.93
N SER A 5 -27.58 -5.78 4.68
CA SER A 5 -26.24 -6.10 4.18
C SER A 5 -26.24 -7.51 3.56
N GLY A 6 -26.25 -7.57 2.23
CA GLY A 6 -26.11 -8.81 1.46
C GLY A 6 -24.66 -9.26 1.38
N ASN A 7 -24.36 -10.44 1.96
CA ASN A 7 -23.11 -11.18 1.78
C ASN A 7 -23.10 -11.87 0.41
N CYS A 8 -22.07 -11.60 -0.40
CA CYS A 8 -21.76 -12.36 -1.61
C CYS A 8 -20.38 -13.00 -1.47
N TYR A 9 -20.33 -14.25 -1.00
CA TYR A 9 -19.23 -15.17 -1.30
C TYR A 9 -19.82 -16.46 -1.86
N SER A 10 -19.73 -16.57 -3.19
CA SER A 10 -20.14 -17.73 -3.95
C SER A 10 -19.11 -18.86 -3.82
N LYS A 11 -19.65 -20.01 -3.44
CA LYS A 11 -19.09 -21.36 -3.53
C LYS A 11 -18.24 -21.58 -4.80
N PHE A 12 -16.98 -21.96 -4.64
CA PHE A 12 -16.25 -22.72 -5.65
C PHE A 12 -16.21 -24.19 -5.22
N SER A 13 -17.04 -24.99 -5.89
CA SER A 13 -17.05 -26.44 -5.84
C SER A 13 -16.38 -27.00 -7.09
N GLY A 14 -15.49 -27.99 -6.92
CA GLY A 14 -15.26 -29.03 -7.93
C GLY A 14 -13.91 -29.01 -8.63
N PHE A 15 -12.95 -29.75 -8.08
CA PHE A 15 -11.91 -30.39 -8.89
C PHE A 15 -12.15 -31.91 -8.85
N PRO A 16 -12.30 -32.59 -9.99
CA PRO A 16 -12.40 -34.05 -10.01
C PRO A 16 -11.00 -34.67 -9.86
N VAL A 17 -10.82 -35.46 -8.80
CA VAL A 17 -9.67 -36.36 -8.64
C VAL A 17 -9.89 -37.58 -9.54
N LYS A 18 -9.06 -37.74 -10.58
CA LYS A 18 -9.00 -38.98 -11.37
C LYS A 18 -8.28 -40.06 -10.55
N HIS A 19 -9.05 -41.02 -10.01
CA HIS A 19 -8.51 -42.30 -9.57
C HIS A 19 -8.26 -43.18 -10.80
N ASN A 20 -7.00 -43.55 -11.02
CA ASN A 20 -6.61 -44.55 -12.01
C ASN A 20 -6.53 -45.91 -11.30
N SER A 21 -7.62 -46.68 -11.31
CA SER A 21 -7.63 -48.07 -10.86
C SER A 21 -7.39 -49.00 -12.04
N ASN A 22 -6.11 -49.31 -12.30
CA ASN A 22 -5.79 -50.39 -13.21
C ASN A 22 -6.00 -51.74 -12.52
N ASN A 23 -7.05 -52.41 -12.96
CA ASN A 23 -7.29 -53.84 -12.85
C ASN A 23 -6.12 -54.64 -13.45
N THR A 24 -5.57 -55.60 -12.71
CA THR A 24 -5.07 -56.85 -13.29
C THR A 24 -5.38 -58.01 -12.35
N LYS A 25 -6.44 -58.75 -12.70
CA LYS A 25 -6.65 -60.14 -12.31
C LYS A 25 -5.63 -61.01 -13.05
N LEU A 26 -5.02 -61.97 -12.37
CA LEU A 26 -4.60 -63.23 -12.98
C LEU A 26 -4.76 -64.36 -11.97
N ARG A 27 -5.29 -65.47 -12.49
CA ARG A 27 -5.87 -66.62 -11.80
C ARG A 27 -4.92 -67.82 -11.95
N THR A 28 -4.92 -68.65 -10.91
CA THR A 28 -4.88 -70.14 -10.90
C THR A 28 -3.61 -70.97 -11.20
N THR A 29 -3.32 -71.82 -10.19
CA THR A 29 -3.07 -73.30 -10.18
C THR A 29 -1.70 -73.90 -10.49
N GLY A 30 -1.32 -74.88 -9.66
CA GLY A 30 -0.25 -75.87 -9.88
C GLY A 30 0.55 -76.18 -8.61
N VAL A 31 0.02 -76.97 -7.66
CA VAL A 31 0.31 -78.41 -7.43
C VAL A 31 1.71 -78.71 -6.88
N SER A 32 1.67 -79.27 -5.66
CA SER A 32 2.59 -80.15 -4.94
C SER A 32 3.99 -80.46 -5.48
N SER A 33 4.97 -80.34 -4.58
CA SER A 33 5.83 -81.50 -4.27
C SER A 33 6.06 -81.59 -2.76
N VAL A 34 5.95 -82.83 -2.28
CA VAL A 34 6.09 -83.30 -0.91
C VAL A 34 7.52 -83.84 -0.75
N LEU A 35 7.98 -83.86 0.51
CA LEU A 35 9.12 -84.57 1.12
C LEU A 35 10.37 -83.75 1.40
N GLY A 36 10.58 -83.57 2.71
CA GLY A 36 11.77 -83.01 3.35
C GLY A 36 11.55 -82.83 4.85
N VAL A 37 11.02 -83.87 5.52
CA VAL A 37 10.99 -83.92 6.99
C VAL A 37 12.39 -84.32 7.46
N SER A 38 13.06 -83.48 8.24
CA SER A 38 13.44 -83.82 9.62
C SER A 38 14.46 -82.83 10.20
N LEU A 39 14.31 -82.62 11.51
CA LEU A 39 15.34 -82.14 12.45
C LEU A 39 15.74 -80.65 12.42
N GLN A 40 14.78 -79.76 12.73
CA GLN A 40 15.09 -78.47 13.38
C GLN A 40 13.88 -77.87 14.14
N LYS A 41 13.09 -78.69 14.83
CA LYS A 41 11.74 -78.29 15.28
C LYS A 41 11.68 -77.50 16.60
N ASN A 42 12.79 -77.31 17.31
CA ASN A 42 12.75 -76.62 18.61
C ASN A 42 13.40 -75.22 18.63
N GLN A 43 14.03 -74.76 17.54
CA GLN A 43 14.54 -73.38 17.42
C GLN A 43 13.63 -72.44 16.59
N SER A 44 12.70 -72.98 15.79
CA SER A 44 11.81 -72.17 14.94
C SER A 44 10.67 -71.48 15.72
N MET A 45 10.22 -72.05 16.84
CA MET A 45 9.05 -71.53 17.56
C MET A 45 9.38 -70.25 18.36
N GLU A 46 10.61 -70.09 18.83
CA GLU A 46 11.05 -68.86 19.51
C GLU A 46 11.25 -67.69 18.53
N GLN A 47 11.74 -67.95 17.31
CA GLN A 47 11.88 -66.92 16.28
C GLN A 47 10.54 -66.38 15.81
N ASP A 48 9.52 -67.24 15.67
CA ASP A 48 8.18 -66.81 15.29
C ASP A 48 7.55 -65.92 16.38
N CYS A 49 7.72 -66.26 17.65
CA CYS A 49 7.17 -65.49 18.77
C CYS A 49 7.79 -64.09 18.88
N ILE A 50 9.12 -63.98 18.71
CA ILE A 50 9.83 -62.69 18.66
C ILE A 50 9.36 -61.86 17.46
N SER A 51 9.18 -62.48 16.29
CA SER A 51 8.71 -61.78 15.09
C SER A 51 7.29 -61.22 15.24
N VAL A 52 6.41 -61.96 15.93
CA VAL A 52 5.04 -61.53 16.22
C VAL A 52 5.02 -60.38 17.22
N LEU A 53 5.81 -60.45 18.28
CA LEU A 53 5.96 -59.36 19.25
C LEU A 53 6.52 -58.09 18.62
N LEU A 54 7.57 -58.21 17.81
CA LEU A 54 8.23 -57.08 17.15
C LEU A 54 7.29 -56.43 16.11
N LYS A 55 6.57 -57.22 15.32
CA LYS A 55 5.57 -56.69 14.38
C LYS A 55 4.36 -56.08 15.09
N SER A 56 3.93 -56.63 16.22
CA SER A 56 2.71 -56.17 16.90
C SER A 56 2.95 -54.92 17.76
N PHE A 57 4.14 -54.74 18.31
CA PHE A 57 4.45 -53.59 19.19
C PHE A 57 5.41 -52.57 18.57
N VAL A 58 6.47 -53.01 17.89
CA VAL A 58 7.49 -52.08 17.38
C VAL A 58 7.03 -51.40 16.10
N MET A 59 6.36 -52.10 15.18
CA MET A 59 5.91 -51.49 13.92
C MET A 59 4.89 -50.35 14.11
N PRO A 60 3.85 -50.48 14.97
CA PRO A 60 2.96 -49.35 15.26
C PRO A 60 3.70 -48.16 15.87
N LEU A 61 4.65 -48.41 16.77
CA LEU A 61 5.45 -47.37 17.42
C LEU A 61 6.32 -46.63 16.40
N VAL A 62 7.02 -47.35 15.52
CA VAL A 62 7.80 -46.78 14.41
C VAL A 62 6.89 -46.01 13.45
N ALA A 63 5.71 -46.53 13.11
CA ALA A 63 4.75 -45.84 12.25
C ALA A 63 4.26 -44.51 12.88
N VAL A 64 4.01 -44.49 14.20
CA VAL A 64 3.66 -43.27 14.94
C VAL A 64 4.81 -42.27 14.89
N PHE A 65 6.06 -42.68 15.11
CA PHE A 65 7.21 -41.78 15.03
C PHE A 65 7.45 -41.22 13.62
N ILE A 66 7.30 -42.04 12.58
CA ILE A 66 7.39 -41.58 11.18
C ILE A 66 6.25 -40.60 10.87
N GLY A 67 5.02 -40.92 11.27
CA GLY A 67 3.86 -40.05 11.11
C GLY A 67 4.04 -38.70 11.81
N ALA A 68 4.50 -38.71 13.07
CA ALA A 68 4.80 -37.50 13.85
C ALA A 68 5.89 -36.65 13.20
N LYS A 69 6.97 -37.27 12.70
CA LYS A 69 8.05 -36.57 12.00
C LYS A 69 7.57 -35.93 10.70
N LEU A 70 6.75 -36.62 9.92
CA LEU A 70 6.16 -36.09 8.69
C LEU A 70 5.18 -34.94 8.98
N ALA A 71 4.32 -35.11 10.00
CA ALA A 71 3.39 -34.07 10.44
C ALA A 71 4.14 -32.81 10.89
N PHE A 72 5.20 -32.96 11.69
CA PHE A 72 6.03 -31.84 12.13
C PHE A 72 6.72 -31.12 10.98
N LYS A 73 7.27 -31.87 10.01
CA LYS A 73 7.87 -31.29 8.79
C LYS A 73 6.85 -30.53 7.96
N ASN A 74 5.64 -31.08 7.79
CA ASN A 74 4.56 -30.42 7.07
C ASN A 74 4.04 -29.18 7.81
N MET A 75 3.96 -29.23 9.14
CA MET A 75 3.54 -28.08 9.96
C MET A 75 4.52 -26.91 9.82
N ARG A 76 5.83 -27.16 9.95
CA ARG A 76 6.87 -26.13 9.74
C ARG A 76 6.85 -25.55 8.32
N LYS A 77 6.64 -26.41 7.31
CA LYS A 77 6.52 -25.96 5.92
C LYS A 77 5.29 -25.04 5.75
N LYS A 78 4.16 -25.42 6.34
CA LYS A 78 2.93 -24.62 6.30
C LYS A 78 3.13 -23.27 6.99
N GLU A 79 3.70 -23.26 8.19
CA GLU A 79 4.01 -22.04 8.93
C GLU A 79 4.93 -21.10 8.13
N SER A 80 5.97 -21.63 7.48
CA SER A 80 6.83 -20.84 6.60
C SER A 80 6.09 -20.26 5.40
N ILE A 81 5.17 -21.00 4.78
CA ILE A 81 4.35 -20.51 3.68
C ILE A 81 3.39 -19.42 4.17
N ASP A 82 2.78 -19.62 5.33
CA ASP A 82 1.85 -18.65 5.93
C ASP A 82 2.57 -17.33 6.24
N ILE A 83 3.78 -17.39 6.81
CA ILE A 83 4.63 -16.20 7.05
C ILE A 83 4.96 -15.49 5.74
N GLU A 84 5.45 -16.19 4.72
CA GLU A 84 5.77 -15.56 3.43
C GLU A 84 4.53 -14.99 2.73
N THR A 85 3.38 -15.65 2.85
CA THR A 85 2.11 -15.18 2.31
C THR A 85 1.66 -13.88 2.99
N THR A 86 1.75 -13.79 4.31
CA THR A 86 1.41 -12.55 5.03
C THR A 86 2.33 -11.37 4.66
N LYS A 87 3.63 -11.60 4.46
CA LYS A 87 4.55 -10.58 3.97
C LYS A 87 4.20 -10.11 2.55
N TYR A 88 3.85 -11.04 1.66
CA TYR A 88 3.41 -10.75 0.30
C TYR A 88 2.12 -9.91 0.28
N GLU A 89 1.12 -10.30 1.06
CA GLU A 89 -0.14 -9.56 1.17
C GLU A 89 0.07 -8.15 1.73
N CYS A 90 0.94 -8.03 2.74
CA CYS A 90 1.36 -6.75 3.30
C CYS A 90 2.02 -5.85 2.25
N ALA A 91 3.04 -6.36 1.53
CA ALA A 91 3.72 -5.60 0.50
C ALA A 91 2.76 -5.17 -0.62
N THR A 92 1.90 -6.09 -1.07
CA THR A 92 0.91 -5.80 -2.11
C THR A 92 -0.07 -4.70 -1.66
N LYS A 93 -0.57 -4.79 -0.42
CA LYS A 93 -1.43 -3.75 0.16
C LYS A 93 -0.77 -2.38 0.11
N TRP A 94 0.45 -2.26 0.65
CA TRP A 94 1.13 -0.96 0.72
C TRP A 94 1.55 -0.42 -0.64
N LEU A 95 1.82 -1.29 -1.61
CA LEU A 95 2.04 -0.88 -2.99
C LEU A 95 0.76 -0.29 -3.61
N LEU A 96 -0.39 -0.94 -3.41
CA LEU A 96 -1.69 -0.41 -3.90
C LEU A 96 -2.01 0.95 -3.27
N GLU A 97 -1.83 1.10 -1.96
CA GLU A 97 -1.99 2.37 -1.24
C GLU A 97 -1.05 3.46 -1.78
N SER A 98 0.20 3.09 -2.13
CA SER A 98 1.16 4.00 -2.74
C SER A 98 0.72 4.47 -4.13
N ILE A 99 0.15 3.57 -4.94
CA ILE A 99 -0.38 3.88 -6.27
C ILE A 99 -1.59 4.81 -6.15
N GLU A 100 -2.48 4.57 -5.18
CA GLU A 100 -3.63 5.44 -4.93
C GLU A 100 -3.18 6.85 -4.51
N CYS A 101 -2.22 6.95 -3.58
CA CYS A 101 -1.63 8.23 -3.19
C CYS A 101 -1.03 8.96 -4.39
N LEU A 102 -0.25 8.25 -5.23
CA LEU A 102 0.35 8.80 -6.44
C LEU A 102 -0.72 9.37 -7.39
N ASN A 103 -1.79 8.63 -7.63
CA ASN A 103 -2.88 9.06 -8.51
C ASN A 103 -3.61 10.30 -7.94
N ASN A 104 -3.89 10.32 -6.63
CA ASN A 104 -4.52 11.46 -5.96
C ASN A 104 -3.66 12.73 -6.08
N LEU A 105 -2.35 12.61 -5.83
CA LEU A 105 -1.41 13.71 -6.00
C LEU A 105 -1.30 14.17 -7.47
N CYS A 106 -1.37 13.26 -8.43
CA CYS A 106 -1.38 13.61 -9.86
C CYS A 106 -2.62 14.44 -10.21
N VAL A 107 -3.79 14.05 -9.71
CA VAL A 107 -5.04 14.80 -9.92
C VAL A 107 -4.94 16.21 -9.34
N LEU A 108 -4.43 16.35 -8.12
CA LEU A 108 -4.21 17.65 -7.50
C LEU A 108 -3.24 18.51 -8.34
N LYS A 109 -2.08 17.95 -8.70
CA LYS A 109 -1.05 18.66 -9.47
C LYS A 109 -1.56 19.09 -10.84
N GLN A 110 -2.21 18.18 -11.57
CA GLN A 110 -2.74 18.45 -12.91
C GLN A 110 -3.71 19.64 -12.90
N ARG A 111 -4.58 19.72 -11.90
CA ARG A 111 -5.53 20.84 -11.79
C ARG A 111 -4.85 22.17 -11.61
N TYR A 112 -3.80 22.20 -10.79
CA TYR A 112 -3.08 23.43 -10.53
C TYR A 112 -2.21 23.83 -11.73
N LEU A 113 -1.66 22.88 -12.48
CA LEU A 113 -0.97 23.12 -13.76
C LEU A 113 -1.87 23.72 -14.85
N LEU A 114 -3.17 23.41 -14.85
CA LEU A 114 -4.12 23.98 -15.81
C LEU A 114 -4.40 25.48 -15.55
N LEU A 115 -3.95 26.01 -14.41
CA LEU A 115 -4.09 27.42 -14.07
C LEU A 115 -2.85 28.16 -14.57
N SER A 116 -3.03 29.10 -15.51
CA SER A 116 -1.97 29.98 -16.00
C SER A 116 -1.85 31.24 -15.14
N GLY A 117 -0.72 31.93 -15.20
CA GLY A 117 -0.50 33.22 -14.54
C GLY A 117 0.38 33.15 -13.28
N SER A 118 0.43 34.26 -12.54
CA SER A 118 1.20 34.38 -11.30
C SER A 118 0.67 33.44 -10.22
N SER A 119 1.50 33.08 -9.24
CA SER A 119 1.11 32.25 -8.09
C SER A 119 -0.14 32.76 -7.36
N ALA A 120 -0.25 34.08 -7.18
CA ALA A 120 -1.43 34.71 -6.60
C ALA A 120 -2.69 34.44 -7.44
N TYR A 121 -2.58 34.64 -8.76
CA TYR A 121 -3.70 34.41 -9.68
C TYR A 121 -4.11 32.94 -9.74
N ARG A 122 -3.15 32.01 -9.80
CA ARG A 122 -3.41 30.56 -9.77
C ARG A 122 -4.10 30.15 -8.49
N SER A 123 -3.59 30.61 -7.34
CA SER A 123 -4.19 30.32 -6.03
C SER A 123 -5.62 30.83 -5.93
N ILE A 124 -5.91 32.06 -6.35
CA ILE A 124 -7.27 32.63 -6.32
C ILE A 124 -8.21 31.90 -7.29
N SER A 125 -7.69 31.48 -8.45
CA SER A 125 -8.44 30.77 -9.49
C SER A 125 -8.71 29.29 -9.14
N LEU A 126 -8.11 28.78 -8.06
CA LEU A 126 -8.28 27.40 -7.63
C LEU A 126 -9.73 27.17 -7.18
N ARG A 127 -10.46 26.36 -7.93
CA ARG A 127 -11.84 25.98 -7.61
C ARG A 127 -11.88 24.87 -6.57
N ARG A 128 -12.85 24.96 -5.65
CA ARG A 128 -13.15 23.89 -4.67
C ARG A 128 -13.41 22.55 -5.36
N GLN A 129 -13.06 21.45 -4.70
CA GLN A 129 -13.40 20.13 -5.15
C GLN A 129 -14.62 19.57 -4.43
N SER A 130 -15.33 18.71 -5.15
CA SER A 130 -16.36 17.84 -4.58
C SER A 130 -15.79 16.48 -4.15
N TYR A 131 -14.55 16.18 -4.54
CA TYR A 131 -13.89 14.92 -4.23
C TYR A 131 -13.21 15.01 -2.87
N VAL A 132 -13.47 14.03 -2.02
CA VAL A 132 -12.83 13.88 -0.72
C VAL A 132 -11.63 12.96 -0.89
N PHE A 133 -10.43 13.49 -0.69
CA PHE A 133 -9.23 12.67 -0.59
C PHE A 133 -9.14 12.11 0.83
N GLU A 134 -9.03 10.80 0.95
CA GLU A 134 -8.90 10.14 2.24
C GLU A 134 -7.44 10.12 2.72
N LYS A 135 -7.29 10.25 4.04
CA LYS A 135 -5.99 10.03 4.68
C LYS A 135 -5.72 8.54 4.73
N VAL A 136 -4.50 8.15 4.42
CA VAL A 136 -4.08 6.75 4.55
C VAL A 136 -3.91 6.41 6.02
N ASN A 137 -4.54 5.30 6.43
CA ASN A 137 -4.30 4.75 7.76
C ASN A 137 -2.94 4.06 7.80
N VAL A 138 -1.96 4.73 8.42
CA VAL A 138 -0.59 4.23 8.56
C VAL A 138 -0.44 3.12 9.61
N SER A 139 -1.52 2.71 10.30
CA SER A 139 -1.46 1.54 11.20
C SER A 139 -1.28 0.25 10.39
N GLY A 140 -0.40 -0.63 10.88
CA GLY A 140 -0.02 -1.84 10.16
C GLY A 140 1.17 -1.63 9.22
N LEU A 141 1.71 -0.43 9.04
CA LEU A 141 2.89 -0.23 8.19
C LEU A 141 4.16 -0.87 8.78
N GLU A 142 4.18 -1.06 10.10
CA GLU A 142 5.20 -1.82 10.83
C GLU A 142 5.34 -3.27 10.36
N SER A 143 4.31 -3.83 9.71
CA SER A 143 4.39 -5.17 9.12
C SER A 143 5.38 -5.23 7.95
N LEU A 144 5.82 -4.09 7.40
CA LEU A 144 6.93 -4.01 6.43
C LEU A 144 8.34 -4.10 7.05
N HIS A 145 8.48 -4.32 8.36
CA HIS A 145 9.78 -4.44 9.01
C HIS A 145 10.67 -5.54 8.40
N PHE A 146 10.10 -6.56 7.77
CA PHE A 146 10.85 -7.62 7.09
C PHE A 146 11.72 -7.11 5.93
N LEU A 147 11.48 -5.88 5.44
CA LEU A 147 12.32 -5.23 4.43
C LEU A 147 13.67 -4.76 4.97
N ASN A 148 13.78 -4.55 6.28
CA ASN A 148 15.04 -4.26 6.93
C ASN A 148 15.87 -5.55 7.02
N SER A 149 16.73 -5.79 6.04
CA SER A 149 17.69 -6.89 6.08
C SER A 149 19.05 -6.41 6.60
N ASP A 150 19.61 -7.07 7.62
CA ASP A 150 20.83 -6.69 8.34
C ASP A 150 22.16 -6.81 7.57
N GLY A 151 22.17 -6.81 6.23
CA GLY A 151 23.40 -7.15 5.50
C GLY A 151 23.53 -6.70 4.04
N ILE A 152 22.73 -5.74 3.57
CA ILE A 152 22.81 -5.26 2.18
C ILE A 152 23.12 -3.76 2.18
N GLU A 153 24.09 -3.35 1.34
CA GLU A 153 24.57 -1.97 1.22
C GLU A 153 23.41 -0.97 1.07
N ILE A 154 23.33 -0.09 2.06
CA ILE A 154 22.24 0.90 2.30
C ILE A 154 22.03 1.84 1.11
N GLU A 155 23.04 2.00 0.24
CA GLU A 155 23.03 3.01 -0.81
C GLU A 155 22.19 2.65 -2.03
N ARG A 156 21.93 1.36 -2.31
CA ARG A 156 21.26 0.97 -3.57
C ARG A 156 19.74 0.98 -3.53
N LEU A 157 19.09 0.89 -2.37
CA LEU A 157 17.62 0.76 -2.31
C LEU A 157 17.04 1.53 -1.12
N GLY A 158 16.92 2.86 -1.26
CA GLY A 158 16.46 3.75 -0.20
C GLY A 158 15.08 3.41 0.40
N PHE A 159 14.25 2.63 -0.31
CA PHE A 159 12.95 2.15 0.16
C PHE A 159 12.99 0.82 0.92
N ARG A 160 14.16 0.20 1.12
CA ARG A 160 14.31 -0.89 2.11
C ARG A 160 14.07 -0.40 3.53
N ASN A 161 14.31 0.89 3.79
CA ASN A 161 14.05 1.51 5.07
C ASN A 161 12.54 1.80 5.24
N PHE A 162 11.85 0.98 6.04
CA PHE A 162 10.42 1.18 6.27
C PHE A 162 10.09 2.55 6.90
N PHE A 163 11.01 3.17 7.65
CA PHE A 163 10.77 4.51 8.22
C PHE A 163 10.65 5.57 7.13
N ARG A 164 11.39 5.43 6.02
CA ARG A 164 11.26 6.31 4.86
C ARG A 164 9.89 6.16 4.23
N ILE A 165 9.43 4.92 4.02
CA ILE A 165 8.07 4.64 3.50
C ILE A 165 7.03 5.26 4.43
N LYS A 166 7.17 5.07 5.75
CA LYS A 166 6.29 5.69 6.75
C LYS A 166 6.26 7.21 6.65
N GLN A 167 7.43 7.84 6.48
CA GLN A 167 7.52 9.27 6.31
C GLN A 167 6.80 9.76 5.05
N LEU A 168 6.85 9.00 3.94
CA LEU A 168 6.10 9.33 2.73
C LEU A 168 4.60 9.38 2.98
N PHE A 169 4.02 8.33 3.58
CA PHE A 169 2.59 8.30 3.90
C PHE A 169 2.18 9.37 4.92
N CYS A 170 3.03 9.65 5.93
CA CYS A 170 2.79 10.76 6.85
C CYS A 170 2.81 12.12 6.12
N THR A 171 3.72 12.30 5.17
CA THR A 171 3.82 13.53 4.36
C THR A 171 2.60 13.67 3.46
N TYR A 172 2.12 12.58 2.85
CA TYR A 172 0.86 12.56 2.11
C TYR A 172 -0.32 13.01 3.00
N ASN A 173 -0.47 12.42 4.18
CA ASN A 173 -1.54 12.81 5.12
C ASN A 173 -1.46 14.28 5.55
N ARG A 174 -0.25 14.83 5.67
CA ARG A 174 -0.04 16.27 5.89
C ARG A 174 -0.55 17.09 4.71
N ILE A 175 -0.21 16.71 3.48
CA ILE A 175 -0.71 17.37 2.26
C ILE A 175 -2.23 17.33 2.19
N ILE A 176 -2.86 16.18 2.48
CA ILE A 176 -4.33 16.10 2.51
C ILE A 176 -4.93 17.03 3.57
N SER A 177 -4.28 17.16 4.72
CA SER A 177 -4.72 18.11 5.76
C SER A 177 -4.57 19.57 5.33
N SER A 178 -3.46 19.91 4.66
CA SER A 178 -3.25 21.23 4.07
C SER A 178 -4.26 21.52 2.97
N TRP A 179 -4.62 20.52 2.16
CA TRP A 179 -5.64 20.64 1.13
C TRP A 179 -7.01 20.97 1.71
N VAL A 180 -7.43 20.28 2.77
CA VAL A 180 -8.68 20.60 3.48
C VAL A 180 -8.67 22.04 3.99
N ALA A 181 -7.56 22.49 4.58
CA ALA A 181 -7.42 23.88 5.04
C ALA A 181 -7.48 24.90 3.89
N ILE A 182 -6.93 24.57 2.72
CA ILE A 182 -7.07 25.38 1.49
C ILE A 182 -8.54 25.49 1.10
N GLU A 183 -9.29 24.38 1.08
CA GLU A 183 -10.70 24.39 0.70
C GLU A 183 -11.59 25.16 1.69
N GLU A 184 -11.33 25.02 2.98
CA GLU A 184 -12.02 25.78 4.03
C GLU A 184 -11.74 27.28 3.90
N THR A 185 -10.47 27.66 3.78
CA THR A 185 -10.08 29.08 3.60
C THR A 185 -10.68 29.66 2.33
N LYS A 186 -10.70 28.89 1.24
CA LYS A 186 -11.31 29.30 -0.03
C LYS A 186 -12.82 29.46 0.11
N ALA A 187 -13.50 28.56 0.81
CA ALA A 187 -14.93 28.68 1.07
C ALA A 187 -15.27 29.96 1.84
N GLU A 188 -14.47 30.31 2.84
CA GLU A 188 -14.63 31.56 3.59
C GLU A 188 -14.44 32.79 2.69
N ILE A 189 -13.41 32.81 1.85
CA ILE A 189 -13.17 33.89 0.89
C ILE A 189 -14.35 34.01 -0.09
N ASP A 190 -14.80 32.89 -0.67
CA ASP A 190 -15.90 32.87 -1.62
C ASP A 190 -17.22 33.35 -0.98
N ASN A 191 -17.45 33.03 0.30
CA ASN A 191 -18.62 33.51 1.05
C ASN A 191 -18.57 35.03 1.29
N ILE A 192 -17.40 35.60 1.61
CA ILE A 192 -17.24 37.05 1.76
C ILE A 192 -17.57 37.74 0.44
N ILE A 193 -16.98 37.26 -0.67
CA ILE A 193 -17.25 37.78 -2.02
C ILE A 193 -18.75 37.67 -2.35
N ALA A 194 -19.37 36.52 -2.10
CA ALA A 194 -20.78 36.30 -2.41
C ALA A 194 -21.72 37.21 -1.59
N ASN A 195 -21.40 37.47 -0.32
CA ASN A 195 -22.19 38.37 0.52
C ASN A 195 -22.11 39.82 0.03
N HIS A 196 -20.91 40.25 -0.36
CA HIS A 196 -20.69 41.59 -0.91
C HIS A 196 -21.45 41.80 -2.23
N VAL A 197 -21.35 40.85 -3.17
CA VAL A 197 -22.07 40.88 -4.46
C VAL A 197 -23.59 40.94 -4.26
N ARG A 198 -24.13 40.25 -3.25
CA ARG A 198 -25.56 40.30 -2.91
C ARG A 198 -25.99 41.64 -2.32
N ALA A 199 -25.11 42.30 -1.56
CA ALA A 199 -25.40 43.58 -0.94
C ALA A 199 -25.39 44.74 -1.96
N GLU A 200 -24.44 44.75 -2.88
CA GLU A 200 -24.25 45.86 -3.83
C GLU A 200 -24.98 45.69 -5.17
N GLY A 201 -25.58 44.52 -5.42
CA GLY A 201 -26.39 44.27 -6.63
C GLY A 201 -25.58 44.14 -7.93
N GLY A 202 -24.27 43.90 -7.82
CA GLY A 202 -23.33 43.77 -8.94
C GLY A 202 -21.97 43.21 -8.49
N PHE A 203 -21.11 42.88 -9.45
CA PHE A 203 -19.72 42.47 -9.18
C PHE A 203 -18.80 43.67 -9.41
N GLU A 204 -18.89 44.67 -8.55
CA GLU A 204 -17.84 45.70 -8.45
C GLU A 204 -16.90 45.30 -7.31
N ILE A 205 -15.60 45.28 -7.62
CA ILE A 205 -14.56 45.06 -6.59
C ILE A 205 -14.35 46.41 -5.92
N THR A 206 -15.08 46.67 -4.82
CA THR A 206 -14.89 47.88 -4.03
C THR A 206 -13.69 47.75 -3.09
N HIS A 207 -13.16 48.88 -2.62
CA HIS A 207 -12.10 48.90 -1.60
C HIS A 207 -12.57 48.25 -0.28
N GLU A 208 -13.86 48.32 0.03
CA GLU A 208 -14.45 47.71 1.23
C GLU A 208 -14.36 46.17 1.20
N LEU A 209 -14.59 45.54 0.03
CA LEU A 209 -14.39 44.10 -0.14
C LEU A 209 -12.93 43.67 0.08
N ILE A 210 -11.98 44.51 -0.35
CA ILE A 210 -10.54 44.27 -0.17
C ILE A 210 -10.16 44.40 1.32
N ASP A 211 -10.79 45.32 2.05
CA ASP A 211 -10.58 45.46 3.50
C ASP A 211 -11.20 44.32 4.31
N GLU A 212 -12.36 43.79 3.87
CA GLU A 212 -13.01 42.61 4.46
C GLU A 212 -12.18 41.34 4.26
N ILE A 213 -11.67 41.11 3.04
CA ILE A 213 -10.68 40.06 2.79
C ILE A 213 -9.32 40.58 3.24
N THR A 214 -9.12 40.58 4.57
CA THR A 214 -7.88 41.09 5.17
C THR A 214 -6.67 40.60 4.36
N PRO A 215 -5.79 41.47 3.84
CA PRO A 215 -4.68 41.08 2.96
C PRO A 215 -3.79 39.98 3.54
N ILE A 216 -3.71 39.91 4.87
CA ILE A 216 -3.05 38.85 5.63
C ILE A 216 -3.67 37.47 5.34
N LYS A 217 -5.00 37.35 5.33
CA LYS A 217 -5.72 36.11 5.08
C LYS A 217 -5.51 35.62 3.65
N LEU A 218 -5.58 36.54 2.67
CA LEU A 218 -5.32 36.22 1.27
C LEU A 218 -3.85 35.82 1.05
N SER A 219 -2.91 36.55 1.65
CA SER A 219 -1.49 36.20 1.63
C SER A 219 -1.23 34.82 2.23
N ASN A 220 -1.82 34.51 3.39
CA ASN A 220 -1.68 33.21 4.04
C ASN A 220 -2.26 32.08 3.17
N TYR A 221 -3.39 32.34 2.50
CA TYR A 221 -3.99 31.40 1.57
C TYR A 221 -3.07 31.10 0.38
N ILE A 222 -2.51 32.15 -0.25
CA ILE A 222 -1.55 31.99 -1.35
C ILE A 222 -0.33 31.19 -0.88
N ILE A 223 0.28 31.56 0.25
CA ILE A 223 1.42 30.84 0.82
C ILE A 223 1.08 29.37 1.08
N LEU A 224 -0.10 29.08 1.63
CA LEU A 224 -0.56 27.73 1.89
C LEU A 224 -0.72 26.92 0.60
N CYS A 225 -1.31 27.49 -0.45
CA CYS A 225 -1.42 26.85 -1.76
C CYS A 225 -0.04 26.52 -2.34
N GLU A 226 0.85 27.51 -2.45
CA GLU A 226 2.15 27.34 -3.11
C GLU A 226 3.05 26.35 -2.37
N SER A 227 3.10 26.44 -1.03
CA SER A 227 3.86 25.49 -0.22
C SER A 227 3.31 24.07 -0.33
N THR A 228 1.98 23.90 -0.39
CA THR A 228 1.36 22.59 -0.57
C THR A 228 1.67 21.99 -1.94
N PHE A 229 1.58 22.78 -3.03
CA PHE A 229 1.88 22.30 -4.38
C PHE A 229 3.38 22.02 -4.61
N SER A 230 4.26 22.76 -3.93
CA SER A 230 5.69 22.40 -3.89
C SER A 230 5.89 21.03 -3.25
N LEU A 231 5.28 20.78 -2.08
CA LEU A 231 5.36 19.49 -1.40
C LEU A 231 4.75 18.34 -2.22
N ILE A 232 3.65 18.60 -2.93
CA ILE A 232 3.03 17.63 -3.87
C ILE A 232 4.04 17.21 -4.93
N SER A 233 4.81 18.15 -5.49
CA SER A 233 5.78 17.86 -6.55
C SER A 233 6.92 16.98 -6.07
N ASP A 234 7.47 17.29 -4.89
CA ASP A 234 8.53 16.49 -4.28
C ASP A 234 8.02 15.08 -3.95
N LEU A 235 6.83 14.99 -3.35
CA LEU A 235 6.25 13.73 -2.92
C LEU A 235 5.81 12.83 -4.08
N LEU A 236 5.36 13.40 -5.20
CA LEU A 236 5.03 12.65 -6.42
C LEU A 236 6.23 11.88 -6.96
N ASN A 237 7.41 12.51 -6.99
CA ASN A 237 8.62 11.86 -7.46
C ASN A 237 9.02 10.71 -6.53
N ASP A 238 8.89 10.89 -5.22
CA ASP A 238 9.19 9.85 -4.24
C ASP A 238 8.20 8.68 -4.31
N PHE A 239 6.89 8.92 -4.45
CA PHE A 239 5.92 7.84 -4.66
C PHE A 239 6.14 7.14 -6.00
N TYR A 240 6.47 7.88 -7.06
CA TYR A 240 6.77 7.28 -8.35
C TYR A 240 7.96 6.32 -8.24
N LYS A 241 9.08 6.78 -7.66
CA LYS A 241 10.24 5.91 -7.40
C LYS A 241 9.89 4.72 -6.52
N LEU A 242 9.09 4.93 -5.47
CA LEU A 242 8.59 3.83 -4.63
C LEU A 242 7.83 2.80 -5.47
N THR A 243 6.92 3.20 -6.35
CA THR A 243 6.16 2.26 -7.19
C THR A 243 7.01 1.47 -8.19
N GLN A 244 8.18 2.00 -8.59
CA GLN A 244 9.12 1.32 -9.49
C GLN A 244 10.08 0.39 -8.72
N ASP A 245 10.66 0.89 -7.63
CA ASP A 245 11.72 0.19 -6.89
C ASP A 245 11.14 -0.84 -5.91
N PHE A 246 9.97 -0.58 -5.33
CA PHE A 246 9.41 -1.42 -4.28
C PHE A 246 9.12 -2.87 -4.73
N PRO A 247 8.52 -3.13 -5.90
CA PRO A 247 8.36 -4.50 -6.39
C PRO A 247 9.69 -5.25 -6.52
N VAL A 248 10.75 -4.57 -6.98
CA VAL A 248 12.09 -5.15 -7.11
C VAL A 248 12.64 -5.53 -5.74
N ILE A 249 12.56 -4.61 -4.77
CA ILE A 249 13.00 -4.83 -3.39
C ILE A 249 12.28 -6.02 -2.76
N VAL A 250 10.95 -6.06 -2.90
CA VAL A 250 10.15 -7.12 -2.27
C VAL A 250 10.43 -8.48 -2.94
N ASN A 251 10.65 -8.52 -4.26
CA ASN A 251 11.06 -9.75 -4.96
C ASN A 251 12.44 -10.26 -4.51
N GLU A 252 13.36 -9.38 -4.10
CA GLU A 252 14.66 -9.77 -3.55
C GLU A 252 14.55 -10.32 -2.11
N VAL A 253 13.60 -9.82 -1.34
CA VAL A 253 13.44 -10.16 0.09
C VAL A 253 12.53 -11.37 0.30
N LEU A 254 11.49 -11.55 -0.52
CA LEU A 254 10.54 -12.66 -0.38
C LEU A 254 10.98 -13.92 -1.12
N ASP A 255 10.76 -15.07 -0.51
CA ASP A 255 10.95 -16.36 -1.19
C ASP A 255 9.67 -16.74 -1.96
N LEU A 256 9.51 -16.13 -3.14
CA LEU A 256 8.36 -16.38 -4.03
C LEU A 256 8.23 -17.84 -4.48
N LYS A 257 9.29 -18.66 -4.34
CA LYS A 257 9.22 -20.09 -4.67
C LYS A 257 8.35 -20.85 -3.66
N LEU A 258 8.28 -20.37 -2.42
CA LEU A 258 7.45 -20.98 -1.37
C LEU A 258 5.95 -20.68 -1.54
N ILE A 259 5.61 -19.47 -1.99
CA ILE A 259 4.22 -19.00 -2.16
C ILE A 259 3.61 -19.51 -3.48
N GLY A 260 4.46 -19.97 -4.41
CA GLY A 260 4.05 -20.55 -5.69
C GLY A 260 3.89 -19.49 -6.78
N LYS A 261 5.01 -19.12 -7.42
CA LYS A 261 5.10 -18.30 -8.65
C LYS A 261 4.08 -17.17 -8.75
N ARG A 262 3.97 -16.35 -7.71
CA ARG A 262 3.23 -15.09 -7.76
C ARG A 262 4.25 -13.98 -7.98
N ASP A 263 4.04 -13.20 -9.04
CA ASP A 263 4.80 -11.96 -9.23
C ASP A 263 4.08 -10.82 -8.51
N ILE A 264 4.86 -9.88 -8.00
CA ILE A 264 4.32 -8.68 -7.38
C ILE A 264 3.78 -7.77 -8.47
N LEU A 265 2.65 -7.13 -8.17
CA LEU A 265 2.03 -6.16 -9.06
C LEU A 265 3.06 -5.07 -9.43
N THR A 266 3.20 -4.78 -10.71
CA THR A 266 4.06 -3.68 -11.18
C THR A 266 3.17 -2.56 -11.68
N TYR A 267 3.50 -1.33 -11.28
CA TYR A 267 2.77 -0.14 -11.72
C TYR A 267 3.42 0.42 -12.99
N MET A 268 2.63 0.49 -14.06
CA MET A 268 3.02 1.17 -15.29
C MET A 268 2.17 2.44 -15.44
N PRO A 269 2.73 3.64 -15.19
CA PRO A 269 1.99 4.88 -15.40
C PRO A 269 1.71 5.10 -16.90
N SER A 270 0.63 5.82 -17.19
CA SER A 270 0.39 6.34 -18.54
C SER A 270 1.38 7.47 -18.88
N ASP A 271 1.61 7.73 -20.17
CA ASP A 271 2.47 8.84 -20.62
C ASP A 271 2.03 10.18 -20.03
N LYS A 272 0.71 10.40 -19.91
CA LYS A 272 0.15 11.59 -19.28
C LYS A 272 0.49 11.69 -17.79
N HIS A 273 0.49 10.58 -17.05
CA HIS A 273 0.94 10.58 -15.66
C HIS A 273 2.42 10.92 -15.56
N LEU A 274 3.27 10.39 -16.45
CA LEU A 274 4.69 10.72 -16.48
C LEU A 274 4.92 12.20 -16.77
N GLU A 275 4.19 12.78 -17.72
CA GLU A 275 4.22 14.21 -18.01
C GLU A 275 3.89 15.05 -16.77
N ILE A 276 2.82 14.69 -16.04
CA ILE A 276 2.43 15.37 -14.80
C ILE A 276 3.50 15.19 -13.71
N ILE A 277 4.03 13.99 -13.52
CA ILE A 277 5.07 13.72 -12.51
C ILE A 277 6.31 14.57 -12.79
N HIS A 278 6.77 14.62 -14.04
CA HIS A 278 8.00 15.32 -14.43
C HIS A 278 7.85 16.81 -14.66
N SER A 279 6.62 17.32 -14.85
CA SER A 279 6.39 18.76 -14.94
C SER A 279 6.89 19.47 -13.68
N THR A 280 7.68 20.53 -13.85
CA THR A 280 8.13 21.39 -12.76
C THR A 280 7.26 22.62 -12.69
N PHE A 281 6.88 23.03 -11.48
CA PHE A 281 6.37 24.38 -11.27
C PHE A 281 7.53 25.37 -11.33
N GLU A 282 7.31 26.53 -11.93
CA GLU A 282 8.10 27.70 -11.58
C GLU A 282 7.87 27.95 -10.09
N LYS A 283 8.91 27.67 -9.28
CA LYS A 283 8.88 27.98 -7.86
C LYS A 283 8.70 29.48 -7.71
N LEU A 284 7.92 29.90 -6.72
CA LEU A 284 7.99 31.28 -6.24
C LEU A 284 9.45 31.61 -5.99
N ASP A 285 9.93 32.70 -6.58
CA ASP A 285 11.26 33.16 -6.22
C ASP A 285 11.25 33.63 -4.74
N ASP A 286 12.41 33.55 -4.08
CA ASP A 286 12.54 33.92 -2.67
C ASP A 286 12.22 35.41 -2.41
N GLU A 287 12.33 36.27 -3.43
CA GLU A 287 11.98 37.69 -3.36
C GLU A 287 10.47 37.91 -3.42
N GLN A 288 9.74 37.25 -4.31
CA GLN A 288 8.28 37.25 -4.38
C GLN A 288 7.67 36.73 -3.07
N PHE A 289 8.29 35.70 -2.48
CA PHE A 289 7.84 35.17 -1.19
C PHE A 289 8.06 36.20 -0.06
N LYS A 290 9.20 36.88 -0.06
CA LYS A 290 9.48 37.98 0.89
C LYS A 290 8.53 39.16 0.68
N GLU A 291 8.24 39.52 -0.57
CA GLU A 291 7.34 40.61 -0.92
C GLU A 291 5.93 40.32 -0.39
N ILE A 292 5.36 39.15 -0.69
CA ILE A 292 4.05 38.72 -0.19
C ILE A 292 4.02 38.72 1.35
N LYS A 293 5.07 38.19 2.00
CA LYS A 293 5.16 38.16 3.47
C LYS A 293 5.27 39.56 4.09
N ASN A 294 5.85 40.51 3.37
CA ASN A 294 6.01 41.91 3.81
C ASN A 294 4.73 42.75 3.63
N ILE A 295 3.75 42.29 2.83
CA ILE A 295 2.44 42.97 2.69
C ILE A 295 1.72 43.03 4.04
N ALA A 296 1.78 41.98 4.85
CA ALA A 296 1.11 41.91 6.15
C ALA A 296 1.55 43.02 7.15
N PRO A 297 2.86 43.22 7.43
CA PRO A 297 3.31 44.32 8.30
C PRO A 297 3.13 45.71 7.69
N GLN A 298 3.21 45.86 6.36
CA GLN A 298 2.97 47.15 5.70
C GLN A 298 1.50 47.58 5.81
N HIS A 299 0.56 46.66 5.62
CA HIS A 299 -0.87 46.94 5.78
C HIS A 299 -1.22 47.32 7.22
N LYS A 300 -0.56 46.69 8.22
CA LYS A 300 -0.72 47.05 9.63
C LYS A 300 -0.26 48.49 9.91
N LYS A 301 0.93 48.88 9.42
CA LYS A 301 1.45 50.25 9.55
C LYS A 301 0.58 51.28 8.84
N TRP A 302 0.01 50.93 7.68
CA TRP A 302 -0.88 51.83 6.95
C TRP A 302 -2.17 52.12 7.75
N ARG A 303 -2.80 51.10 8.37
CA ARG A 303 -3.95 51.32 9.27
C ARG A 303 -3.61 52.17 10.48
N GLU A 304 -2.47 51.93 11.13
CA GLU A 304 -2.02 52.70 12.30
C GLU A 304 -1.78 54.18 11.99
N ASN A 305 -1.49 54.53 10.73
CA ASN A 305 -1.30 55.91 10.29
C ASN A 305 -2.60 56.62 9.87
N GLN A 306 -3.72 55.90 9.72
CA GLN A 306 -5.03 56.47 9.38
C GLN A 306 -5.97 56.65 10.58
N SER A 307 -5.63 56.06 11.73
CA SER A 307 -6.28 56.23 13.02
C SER A 307 -5.62 57.31 13.86
#